data_AF-A0A6N9UW55-F1
#
_entry.id   AF-A0A6N9UW55-F1
#
_cell.length_a   1.000
_cell.length_b   1.000
_cell.length_c   1.000
_cell.angle_alpha   90.00
_cell.angle_beta   90.00
_cell.angle_gamma   90.00
#
_symmetry.space_group_name_H-M   'P 1'
#
loop_
_entity.id
_entity.type
_entity.pdbx_description
1 polymer ?
#
loop_
_entity_poly.entity_id
_entity_poly.type
_entity_poly.pdbx_seq_one_letter_code
_entity_poly.pdbx_strand_id
1 'polypeptide(L)' 'AAPAEGARTDLAAALAQAVIGFLAGPDRQRLRACHAPRCVRYFLKEHPRQQWCKPSCGNRARVARHQERHRRTA' A
#
# COMPACT_ATOMS: atom_id res chain seq x y z
N ALA A 1 -35.00 16.41 3.49
CA ALA A 1 -34.15 17.20 2.57
C ALA A 1 -32.82 16.48 2.45
N ALA A 2 -32.37 16.09 1.25
CA ALA A 2 -31.17 15.26 1.07
C ALA A 2 -29.91 16.13 0.95
N PRO A 3 -29.11 16.32 2.03
CA PRO A 3 -27.92 17.16 2.03
C PRO A 3 -26.66 16.35 1.68
N ALA A 4 -26.81 15.10 1.22
CA ALA A 4 -25.72 14.12 1.16
C ALA A 4 -25.16 13.89 -0.24
N GLU A 5 -25.88 14.22 -1.32
CA GLU A 5 -25.39 13.98 -2.69
C GLU A 5 -24.26 14.96 -3.04
N GLY A 6 -24.51 16.26 -2.91
CA GLY A 6 -23.52 17.31 -3.19
C GLY A 6 -22.26 17.17 -2.34
N ALA A 7 -22.42 16.93 -1.03
CA ALA A 7 -21.28 16.72 -0.13
C ALA A 7 -20.44 15.48 -0.49
N ARG A 8 -21.07 14.40 -1.00
CA ARG A 8 -20.34 13.21 -1.49
C ARG A 8 -19.62 13.50 -2.80
N THR A 9 -20.25 14.23 -3.71
CA THR A 9 -19.61 14.67 -4.96
C THR A 9 -18.41 15.56 -4.68
N ASP A 10 -18.52 16.48 -3.72
CA ASP A 10 -17.43 17.38 -3.31
C ASP A 10 -16.26 16.59 -2.72
N LEU A 11 -16.53 15.60 -1.85
CA LEU A 11 -15.49 14.72 -1.31
C LEU A 11 -14.81 13.90 -2.41
N ALA A 12 -15.58 13.35 -3.35
CA ALA A 12 -15.03 12.58 -4.47
C ALA A 12 -14.16 13.46 -5.37
N ALA A 13 -14.59 14.69 -5.65
CA ALA A 13 -13.83 15.66 -6.42
C ALA A 13 -12.52 16.04 -5.71
N ALA A 14 -12.58 16.34 -4.41
CA ALA A 14 -11.40 16.66 -3.61
C ALA A 14 -10.41 15.48 -3.58
N LEU A 15 -10.90 14.26 -3.38
CA LEU A 15 -10.07 13.05 -3.41
C LEU A 15 -9.44 12.84 -4.80
N ALA A 16 -10.21 13.01 -5.88
CA ALA A 16 -9.70 12.86 -7.24
C ALA A 16 -8.58 13.86 -7.51
N GLN A 17 -8.75 15.14 -7.14
CA GLN A 17 -7.71 16.16 -7.29
C GLN A 17 -6.45 15.83 -6.47
N ALA A 18 -6.60 15.38 -5.22
CA ALA A 18 -5.47 14.98 -4.39
C ALA A 18 -4.72 13.77 -4.98
N VAL A 19 -5.43 12.76 -5.49
CA VAL A 19 -4.81 11.59 -6.12
C VAL A 19 -4.11 11.97 -7.42
N ILE A 20 -4.73 12.82 -8.26
CA ILE A 20 -4.10 13.32 -9.49
C ILE A 20 -2.81 14.07 -9.16
N GLY A 21 -2.86 15.00 -8.20
CA GLY A 21 -1.68 15.75 -7.76
C GLY A 21 -0.58 14.83 -7.21
N PHE A 22 -0.94 13.83 -6.42
CA PHE A 22 0.00 12.84 -5.92
C PHE A 22 0.65 12.00 -7.04
N LEU A 23 -0.15 11.51 -7.99
CA LEU A 23 0.32 10.65 -9.07
C LEU A 23 1.13 11.41 -10.13
N ALA A 24 0.86 12.70 -10.33
CA ALA A 24 1.65 13.58 -11.19
C ALA A 24 2.90 14.15 -10.49
N GLY A 25 2.99 14.04 -9.16
CA GLY A 25 4.08 14.60 -8.36
C GLY A 25 5.29 13.67 -8.20
N PRO A 26 6.36 14.17 -7.52
CA PRO A 26 7.61 13.43 -7.34
C PRO A 26 7.46 12.15 -6.48
N ASP A 27 6.48 12.12 -5.59
CA ASP A 27 6.22 10.95 -4.73
C ASP A 27 5.71 9.72 -5.49
N ARG A 28 5.24 9.91 -6.73
CA ARG A 28 4.86 8.79 -7.61
C ARG A 28 5.99 7.76 -7.75
N GLN A 29 7.25 8.23 -7.78
CA GLN A 29 8.44 7.37 -7.88
C GLN A 29 8.76 6.64 -6.58
N ARG A 30 8.15 7.01 -5.46
CA ARG A 30 8.29 6.36 -4.15
C ARG A 30 7.16 5.35 -3.88
N LEU A 31 6.04 5.42 -4.60
CA LEU A 31 4.93 4.49 -4.46
C LEU A 31 5.34 3.06 -4.85
N ARG A 32 5.16 2.10 -3.94
CA ARG A 32 5.50 0.68 -4.13
C ARG A 32 4.37 -0.22 -3.66
N ALA A 33 4.21 -1.36 -4.31
CA ALA A 33 3.37 -2.44 -3.80
C ALA A 33 4.10 -3.19 -2.68
N CYS A 34 3.38 -3.63 -1.65
CA CYS A 34 3.97 -4.43 -0.58
C CYS A 34 4.20 -5.88 -1.05
N HIS A 35 5.43 -6.39 -0.91
CA HIS A 35 5.78 -7.76 -1.33
C HIS A 35 5.51 -8.84 -0.27
N ALA A 36 4.81 -8.52 0.82
CA ALA A 36 4.49 -9.52 1.83
C ALA A 36 3.33 -10.42 1.35
N PRO A 37 3.38 -11.73 1.65
CA PRO A 37 2.29 -12.64 1.31
C PRO A 37 0.93 -12.10 1.77
N ARG A 38 -0.04 -12.15 0.86
CA ARG A 38 -1.44 -11.71 1.05
C ARG A 38 -1.59 -10.22 1.39
N CYS A 39 -0.62 -9.37 1.07
CA CYS A 39 -0.75 -7.92 1.24
C CYS A 39 -1.16 -7.25 -0.07
N VAL A 40 -2.25 -6.49 -0.06
CA VAL A 40 -2.76 -5.73 -1.22
C VAL A 40 -2.49 -4.23 -1.14
N ARG A 41 -1.71 -3.79 -0.15
CA ARG A 41 -1.47 -2.37 0.12
C ARG A 41 -0.30 -1.82 -0.68
N TYR A 42 -0.44 -0.58 -1.14
CA TYR A 42 0.67 0.27 -1.54
C TYR A 42 1.26 1.00 -0.33
N PHE A 43 2.51 1.47 -0.47
CA PHE A 43 3.17 2.34 0.49
C PHE A 43 4.13 3.29 -0.20
N LEU A 44 4.44 4.41 0.44
CA LEU A 44 5.53 5.28 0.04
C LEU A 44 6.83 4.78 0.63
N LYS A 45 7.83 4.54 -0.22
CA LYS A 45 9.16 4.16 0.19
C LYS A 45 9.87 5.38 0.80
N GLU A 46 10.09 5.34 2.11
CA GLU A 46 10.76 6.41 2.87
C GLU A 46 12.27 6.21 2.91
N HIS A 47 12.73 4.97 3.05
CA HIS A 47 14.16 4.63 3.09
C HIS A 47 14.53 3.56 2.05
N PRO A 48 15.75 3.56 1.48
CA PRO A 48 16.15 2.66 0.39
C PRO A 48 15.97 1.17 0.66
N ARG A 49 16.02 0.74 1.94
CA ARG A 49 15.85 -0.66 2.36
C ARG A 49 14.40 -1.06 2.67
N GLN A 50 13.41 -0.16 2.54
CA GLN A 50 12.01 -0.52 2.77
C GLN A 50 11.53 -1.47 1.69
N GLN A 51 11.08 -2.65 2.11
CA GLN A 51 10.49 -3.64 1.22
C GLN A 51 9.02 -3.92 1.55
N TRP A 52 8.52 -3.41 2.68
CA TRP A 52 7.19 -3.71 3.20
C TRP A 52 6.49 -2.46 3.72
N CYS A 53 5.16 -2.42 3.60
CA CYS A 53 4.35 -1.28 4.03
C CYS A 53 4.30 -1.08 5.55
N LYS A 54 4.65 -2.11 6.34
CA LYS A 54 4.72 -2.07 7.81
C LYS A 54 5.55 -3.23 8.38
N PRO A 55 6.07 -3.15 9.62
CA PRO A 55 6.88 -4.22 10.22
C PRO A 55 6.21 -5.61 10.22
N SER A 56 4.91 -5.69 10.50
CA SER A 56 4.16 -6.96 10.50
C SER A 56 4.11 -7.65 9.14
N CYS A 57 4.24 -6.91 8.03
CA CYS A 57 4.37 -7.49 6.70
C CYS A 57 5.75 -8.17 6.50
N GLY A 58 6.82 -7.59 7.05
CA GLY A 58 8.14 -8.21 7.07
C GLY A 58 8.15 -9.52 7.87
N ASN A 59 7.49 -9.56 9.03
CA ASN A 59 7.34 -10.77 9.83
C ASN A 59 6.61 -11.88 9.06
N ARG A 60 5.47 -11.56 8.41
CA ARG A 60 4.76 -12.54 7.57
C ARG A 60 5.64 -13.10 6.46
N ALA A 61 6.41 -12.26 5.78
CA ALA A 61 7.33 -12.71 4.74
C ALA A 61 8.42 -13.65 5.30
N ARG A 62 8.94 -13.38 6.51
CA ARG A 62 9.91 -14.25 7.17
C ARG A 62 9.30 -15.61 7.56
N VAL A 63 8.10 -15.61 8.11
CA VAL A 63 7.35 -16.84 8.48
C VAL A 63 7.06 -17.68 7.24
N ALA A 64 6.56 -17.07 6.16
CA ALA A 64 6.29 -17.79 4.92
C ALA A 64 7.56 -18.45 4.35
N ARG A 65 8.69 -17.74 4.35
CA ARG A 65 9.97 -18.34 3.93
C ARG A 65 10.41 -19.49 4.82
N HIS A 66 10.17 -19.41 6.13
CA HIS A 66 10.48 -20.49 7.06
C HIS A 66 9.62 -21.72 6.80
N GLN A 67 8.30 -21.54 6.68
CA GLN A 67 7.36 -22.61 6.32
C GLN A 67 7.70 -23.25 4.98
N GLU A 68 8.09 -22.47 3.98
CA GLU A 68 8.54 -22.98 2.68
C GLU A 68 9.78 -23.87 2.80
N ARG A 69 10.77 -23.46 3.60
CA ARG A 69 11.95 -24.30 3.84
C ARG A 69 11.58 -25.62 4.51
N HIS A 70 10.70 -25.58 5.52
CA HIS A 70 10.24 -26.79 6.21
C HIS A 70 9.45 -27.73 5.30
N ARG A 71 8.61 -27.19 4.41
CA ARG A 71 7.87 -28.00 3.42
C ARG A 71 8.77 -28.64 2.37
N ARG A 72 9.90 -28.02 2.03
CA ARG A 72 10.87 -28.56 1.06
C ARG A 72 11.80 -29.62 1.63
N THR A 73 11.94 -29.68 2.95
CA THR A 73 12.75 -30.68 3.66
C THR A 73 11.96 -31.88 4.14
N ALA A 74 10.63 -31.79 4.16
CA ALA A 74 9.71 -32.90 4.37
C ALA A 74 9.45 -33.60 3.03
#